data_AF-A0A3M7CSD4-F1
#
_entry.id   AF-A0A3M7CSD4-F1
#
_cell.length_a   1.000
_cell.length_b   1.000
_cell.length_c   1.000
_cell.angle_alpha   90.00
_cell.angle_beta   90.00
_cell.angle_gamma   90.00
#
_symmetry.space_group_name_H-M   'P 1'
#
loop_
_entity.id
_entity.type
_entity.pdbx_description
1 polymer ?
#
loop_
_entity_poly.entity_id
_entity_poly.type
_entity_poly.pdbx_seq_one_letter_code
_entity_poly.pdbx_strand_id
1 'polypeptide(L)'
;MPGDSYTDVGFNITTGPYPNPSNYEGDPDPPGKSSAYALNWAQDISAEYNNSLIYLYDFAHSGAIVNSSLISPYQSVNNTFTAQVDNQFLPYLTGEDRIADWHSSDTLFTVFFGINDIDRALGGDYPCKNGRIYRLYNAGARNFAFLNLPTYWLSPGVINRENATAVAIAKHRNLLWNRELAKRFEHFRCTHRHVFAKLVDVYGLWESMYAHPAAYGLSNVTEYCDAYYG
;
A
#
# COMPACT_ATOMS: atom_id res chain seq x y z
N MET A 1 3.66 -1.59 8.02
CA MET A 1 3.49 -1.06 6.66
C MET A 1 2.07 -0.61 6.50
N PRO A 2 1.79 0.70 6.45
CA PRO A 2 0.46 1.18 6.11
C PRO A 2 0.15 0.98 4.63
N GLY A 3 -1.05 0.49 4.30
CA GLY A 3 -1.45 0.24 2.92
C GLY A 3 -2.94 -0.03 2.72
N ASP A 4 -3.28 -0.42 1.49
CA ASP A 4 -4.61 -0.90 1.11
C ASP A 4 -4.59 -2.38 0.65
N SER A 5 -5.56 -2.80 -0.16
CA SER A 5 -5.71 -4.18 -0.65
C SER A 5 -4.50 -4.71 -1.41
N TYR A 6 -3.61 -3.86 -1.93
CA TYR A 6 -2.37 -4.34 -2.55
C TYR A 6 -1.32 -4.83 -1.55
N THR A 7 -1.55 -4.65 -0.25
CA THR A 7 -0.61 -5.03 0.82
C THR A 7 -1.26 -5.83 1.94
N ASP A 8 -2.58 -5.67 2.16
CA ASP A 8 -3.33 -6.31 3.25
C ASP A 8 -3.17 -7.84 3.29
N VAL A 9 -2.73 -8.34 4.45
CA VAL A 9 -2.64 -9.77 4.79
C VAL A 9 -3.60 -10.17 5.92
N GLY A 10 -4.38 -9.23 6.46
CA GLY A 10 -5.32 -9.47 7.55
C GLY A 10 -4.72 -9.46 8.96
N PHE A 11 -3.47 -9.03 9.11
CA PHE A 11 -2.81 -8.90 10.41
C PHE A 11 -3.52 -7.91 11.34
N ASN A 12 -3.63 -8.28 12.63
CA ASN A 12 -4.23 -7.41 13.64
C ASN A 12 -3.29 -7.15 14.82
N ILE A 13 -2.68 -5.96 14.83
CA ILE A 13 -1.78 -5.48 15.89
C ILE A 13 -2.43 -5.48 17.29
N THR A 14 -3.76 -5.39 17.36
CA THR A 14 -4.48 -5.28 18.66
C THR A 14 -4.69 -6.62 19.35
N THR A 15 -4.63 -7.73 18.60
CA THR A 15 -4.86 -9.07 19.12
C THR A 15 -3.63 -9.97 19.03
N GLY A 16 -2.73 -9.73 18.06
CA GLY A 16 -1.69 -10.69 17.69
C GLY A 16 -2.30 -12.04 17.28
N PRO A 17 -1.52 -13.15 17.33
CA PRO A 17 -0.07 -13.24 17.51
C PRO A 17 0.79 -12.28 16.66
N TYR A 18 1.93 -11.84 17.20
CA TYR A 18 2.87 -10.95 16.52
C TYR A 18 3.96 -11.70 15.75
N PRO A 19 4.58 -11.07 14.74
CA PRO A 19 5.75 -11.62 14.05
C PRO A 19 6.81 -12.18 15.01
N ASN A 20 7.33 -13.35 14.68
CA ASN A 20 8.36 -14.06 15.43
C ASN A 20 9.16 -15.02 14.50
N PRO A 21 10.27 -15.63 14.95
CA PRO A 21 11.10 -16.45 14.06
C PRO A 21 10.41 -17.63 13.38
N SER A 22 9.31 -18.14 13.95
CA SER A 22 8.55 -19.26 13.36
C SER A 22 7.46 -18.80 12.40
N ASN A 23 7.00 -17.55 12.51
CA ASN A 23 6.04 -16.93 11.62
C ASN A 23 6.35 -15.42 11.52
N TYR A 24 6.91 -15.02 10.37
CA TYR A 24 7.41 -13.67 10.13
C TYR A 24 6.31 -12.61 9.97
N GLU A 25 5.07 -13.01 9.77
CA GLU A 25 3.91 -12.13 9.54
C GLU A 25 2.99 -12.03 10.78
N GLY A 26 3.06 -13.02 11.68
CA GLY A 26 2.11 -13.15 12.78
C GLY A 26 0.79 -13.76 12.31
N ASP A 27 -0.31 -13.48 13.00
CA ASP A 27 -1.62 -14.05 12.66
C ASP A 27 -2.41 -13.12 11.70
N PRO A 28 -3.03 -13.65 10.63
CA PRO A 28 -3.09 -15.06 10.21
C PRO A 28 -1.79 -15.59 9.57
N ASP A 29 -1.60 -16.91 9.57
CA ASP A 29 -0.48 -17.55 8.85
C ASP A 29 -0.51 -17.17 7.34
N PRO A 30 0.66 -16.92 6.70
CA PRO A 30 0.74 -16.57 5.29
C PRO A 30 0.03 -17.60 4.37
N PRO A 31 -0.67 -17.17 3.31
CA PRO A 31 -0.73 -15.80 2.77
C PRO A 31 -1.77 -14.90 3.46
N GLY A 32 -2.42 -15.36 4.53
CA GLY A 32 -3.43 -14.60 5.24
C GLY A 32 -4.64 -14.25 4.38
N LYS A 33 -5.15 -13.01 4.52
CA LYS A 33 -6.29 -12.45 3.77
C LYS A 33 -5.85 -11.62 2.55
N SER A 34 -4.77 -12.02 1.91
CA SER A 34 -4.25 -11.38 0.70
C SER A 34 -5.32 -11.22 -0.39
N SER A 35 -5.34 -10.07 -1.05
CA SER A 35 -6.13 -9.85 -2.28
C SER A 35 -5.50 -10.50 -3.52
N ALA A 36 -4.36 -11.17 -3.37
CA ALA A 36 -3.77 -12.04 -4.37
C ALA A 36 -4.10 -13.52 -4.06
N TYR A 37 -4.14 -14.37 -5.08
CA TYR A 37 -4.25 -15.84 -4.95
C TYR A 37 -2.97 -16.48 -4.36
N ALA A 38 -1.96 -15.67 -4.03
CA ALA A 38 -0.67 -16.06 -3.51
C ALA A 38 -0.18 -15.00 -2.51
N LEU A 39 1.07 -15.14 -2.07
CA LEU A 39 1.77 -14.09 -1.35
C LEU A 39 1.71 -12.78 -2.15
N ASN A 40 1.45 -11.68 -1.46
CA ASN A 40 1.56 -10.36 -2.07
C ASN A 40 3.04 -9.89 -2.06
N TRP A 41 3.31 -8.74 -2.69
CA TRP A 41 4.66 -8.20 -2.82
C TRP A 41 5.40 -7.99 -1.49
N ALA A 42 4.68 -7.63 -0.42
CA ALA A 42 5.26 -7.40 0.90
C ALA A 42 5.67 -8.72 1.54
N GLN A 43 4.83 -9.75 1.38
CA GLN A 43 5.12 -11.12 1.78
C GLN A 43 6.31 -11.69 1.01
N ASP A 44 6.33 -11.57 -0.32
CA ASP A 44 7.42 -12.06 -1.16
C ASP A 44 8.77 -11.45 -0.77
N ILE A 45 8.83 -10.13 -0.51
CA ILE A 45 10.07 -9.48 -0.06
C ILE A 45 10.47 -9.94 1.35
N SER A 46 9.49 -10.22 2.21
CA SER A 46 9.74 -10.63 3.60
C SER A 46 10.11 -12.10 3.74
N ALA A 47 9.70 -12.96 2.81
CA ALA A 47 9.90 -14.41 2.86
C ALA A 47 10.91 -14.94 1.83
N GLU A 48 10.78 -14.55 0.56
CA GLU A 48 11.48 -15.19 -0.57
C GLU A 48 12.70 -14.38 -1.02
N TYR A 49 12.59 -13.05 -1.06
CA TYR A 49 13.66 -12.16 -1.53
C TYR A 49 14.49 -11.53 -0.40
N ASN A 50 14.32 -12.03 0.82
CA ASN A 50 15.09 -11.57 1.97
C ASN A 50 16.51 -12.18 1.96
N ASN A 51 17.46 -11.52 2.63
CA ASN A 51 18.79 -12.10 2.92
C ASN A 51 18.99 -12.37 4.43
N SER A 52 17.97 -12.05 5.22
CA SER A 52 17.88 -12.19 6.67
C SER A 52 16.41 -12.22 7.06
N LEU A 53 16.09 -12.68 8.26
CA LEU A 53 14.73 -12.63 8.79
C LEU A 53 14.19 -11.19 8.80
N ILE A 54 13.03 -10.99 8.17
CA ILE A 54 12.29 -9.72 8.17
C ILE A 54 10.94 -9.97 8.85
N TYR A 55 10.64 -9.20 9.89
CA TYR A 55 9.30 -9.22 10.49
C TYR A 55 8.37 -8.25 9.77
N LEU A 56 7.26 -8.78 9.25
CA LEU A 56 6.24 -8.02 8.55
C LEU A 56 5.15 -7.59 9.52
N TYR A 57 5.18 -6.32 9.93
CA TYR A 57 4.06 -5.69 10.64
C TYR A 57 3.17 -4.99 9.63
N ASP A 58 2.19 -5.69 9.06
CA ASP A 58 1.29 -5.13 8.05
C ASP A 58 0.07 -4.42 8.69
N PHE A 59 -0.07 -3.11 8.47
CA PHE A 59 -1.22 -2.34 8.93
C PHE A 59 -2.25 -2.12 7.82
N ALA A 60 -1.96 -2.62 6.61
CA ALA A 60 -2.81 -2.40 5.47
C ALA A 60 -4.20 -2.98 5.70
N HIS A 61 -5.18 -2.36 5.06
CA HIS A 61 -6.55 -2.83 5.12
C HIS A 61 -7.19 -2.65 3.74
N SER A 62 -7.82 -3.71 3.25
CA SER A 62 -8.53 -3.70 1.97
C SER A 62 -9.58 -2.60 1.93
N GLY A 63 -9.63 -1.86 0.82
CA GLY A 63 -10.53 -0.71 0.68
C GLY A 63 -10.12 0.56 1.44
N ALA A 64 -8.95 0.58 2.10
CA ALA A 64 -8.49 1.74 2.84
C ALA A 64 -8.21 2.93 1.92
N ILE A 65 -8.68 4.09 2.37
CA ILE A 65 -8.41 5.41 1.78
C ILE A 65 -7.43 6.18 2.66
N VAL A 66 -6.92 7.32 2.19
CA VAL A 66 -5.97 8.11 2.99
C VAL A 66 -6.61 8.77 4.21
N ASN A 67 -7.78 9.41 4.04
CA ASN A 67 -8.39 10.22 5.08
C ASN A 67 -9.92 10.31 4.92
N SER A 68 -10.64 9.88 5.97
CA SER A 68 -12.10 9.85 6.02
C SER A 68 -12.77 11.23 6.03
N SER A 69 -12.03 12.31 6.33
CA SER A 69 -12.54 13.68 6.24
C SER A 69 -12.61 14.20 4.79
N LEU A 70 -12.03 13.47 3.83
CA LEU A 70 -11.95 13.88 2.43
C LEU A 70 -12.85 13.04 1.53
N ILE A 71 -12.84 11.73 1.77
CA ILE A 71 -13.63 10.74 1.05
C ILE A 71 -14.22 9.84 2.13
N SER A 72 -15.52 9.53 2.10
CA SER A 72 -16.09 8.56 3.05
C SER A 72 -15.41 7.21 2.83
N PRO A 73 -15.00 6.42 3.83
CA PRO A 73 -14.43 5.08 3.63
C PRO A 73 -15.50 4.06 3.20
N TYR A 74 -15.09 2.93 2.62
CA TYR A 74 -16.01 1.83 2.26
C TYR A 74 -16.54 1.09 3.49
N GLN A 75 -15.68 0.78 4.46
CA GLN A 75 -16.03 0.00 5.65
C GLN A 75 -15.93 0.81 6.93
N SER A 76 -14.74 1.34 7.26
CA SER A 76 -14.51 1.97 8.55
C SER A 76 -13.51 3.12 8.45
N VAL A 77 -13.76 4.17 9.25
CA VAL A 77 -12.81 5.28 9.47
C VAL A 77 -11.52 4.81 10.15
N ASN A 78 -11.58 3.68 10.86
CA ASN A 78 -10.43 3.08 11.55
C ASN A 78 -9.45 2.37 10.61
N ASN A 79 -9.81 2.20 9.33
CA ASN A 79 -8.97 1.51 8.35
C ASN A 79 -8.14 2.46 7.50
N THR A 80 -8.38 3.77 7.60
CA THR A 80 -7.71 4.77 6.75
C THR A 80 -6.22 4.84 7.02
N PHE A 81 -5.41 5.34 6.06
CA PHE A 81 -3.98 5.57 6.31
C PHE A 81 -3.75 6.39 7.59
N THR A 82 -4.61 7.39 7.81
CA THR A 82 -4.60 8.19 9.02
C THR A 82 -4.74 7.33 10.28
N ALA A 83 -5.73 6.45 10.33
CA ALA A 83 -5.96 5.57 11.47
C ALA A 83 -4.88 4.47 11.62
N GLN A 84 -4.36 3.92 10.51
CA GLN A 84 -3.27 2.95 10.54
C GLN A 84 -1.99 3.54 11.17
N VAL A 85 -1.73 4.84 10.97
CA VAL A 85 -0.62 5.49 11.69
C VAL A 85 -1.02 5.89 13.10
N ASP A 86 -2.15 6.56 13.25
CA ASP A 86 -2.52 7.26 14.49
C ASP A 86 -2.97 6.28 15.59
N ASN A 87 -3.63 5.18 15.21
CA ASN A 87 -4.29 4.25 16.14
C ASN A 87 -3.62 2.87 16.19
N GLN A 88 -2.72 2.55 15.25
CA GLN A 88 -2.04 1.25 15.21
C GLN A 88 -0.53 1.41 15.34
N PHE A 89 0.15 2.06 14.40
CA PHE A 89 1.61 2.21 14.48
C PHE A 89 2.06 2.97 15.74
N LEU A 90 1.53 4.17 15.98
CA LEU A 90 2.00 4.98 17.10
C LEU A 90 1.72 4.33 18.47
N PRO A 91 0.51 3.82 18.77
CA PRO A 91 0.23 3.30 20.10
C PRO A 91 0.94 1.97 20.40
N TYR A 92 1.21 1.14 19.39
CA TYR A 92 1.75 -0.21 19.61
C TYR A 92 3.25 -0.32 19.35
N LEU A 93 3.80 0.49 18.44
CA LEU A 93 5.21 0.42 18.04
C LEU A 93 6.04 1.62 18.48
N THR A 94 5.53 2.51 19.34
CA THR A 94 6.32 3.63 19.88
C THR A 94 6.19 3.73 21.39
N GLY A 95 7.10 4.47 22.03
CA GLY A 95 7.15 4.58 23.49
C GLY A 95 7.90 3.43 24.16
N GLU A 96 7.86 3.42 25.49
CA GLU A 96 8.56 2.45 26.34
C GLU A 96 7.92 1.05 26.27
N ASP A 97 6.59 1.00 26.15
CA ASP A 97 5.80 -0.25 26.11
C ASP A 97 5.58 -0.79 24.69
N ARG A 98 6.45 -0.42 23.73
CA ARG A 98 6.30 -0.88 22.33
C ARG A 98 6.40 -2.40 22.24
N ILE A 99 5.54 -3.01 21.44
CA ILE A 99 5.47 -4.48 21.33
C ILE A 99 6.62 -5.09 20.51
N ALA A 100 7.36 -4.27 19.77
CA ALA A 100 8.49 -4.67 18.96
C ALA A 100 9.65 -3.70 19.13
N ASP A 101 10.85 -4.23 19.30
CA ASP A 101 12.08 -3.44 19.42
C ASP A 101 12.68 -3.16 18.04
N TRP A 102 12.07 -2.22 17.33
CA TRP A 102 12.53 -1.81 16.00
C TRP A 102 13.40 -0.54 16.09
N HIS A 103 14.35 -0.41 15.17
CA HIS A 103 15.22 0.76 15.08
C HIS A 103 15.19 1.41 13.70
N SER A 104 15.50 2.69 13.68
CA SER A 104 15.59 3.42 12.42
C SER A 104 16.64 2.87 11.43
N SER A 105 17.61 2.08 11.92
CA SER A 105 18.68 1.46 11.12
C SER A 105 18.28 0.13 10.47
N ASP A 106 17.25 -0.56 10.98
CA ASP A 106 16.87 -1.90 10.54
C ASP A 106 15.42 -2.01 10.03
N THR A 107 14.68 -0.91 10.05
CA THR A 107 13.25 -0.92 9.69
C THR A 107 12.98 -0.14 8.42
N LEU A 108 12.24 -0.77 7.48
CA LEU A 108 11.71 -0.15 6.27
C LEU A 108 10.22 0.18 6.44
N PHE A 109 9.87 1.44 6.18
CA PHE A 109 8.49 1.92 6.18
C PHE A 109 8.01 2.03 4.74
N THR A 110 7.02 1.23 4.36
CA THR A 110 6.42 1.32 3.03
C THR A 110 5.07 2.01 3.09
N VAL A 111 4.70 2.69 2.00
CA VAL A 111 3.41 3.36 1.86
C VAL A 111 2.89 3.12 0.45
N PHE A 112 1.77 2.39 0.36
CA PHE A 112 1.10 2.10 -0.90
C PHE A 112 -0.42 2.33 -0.74
N PHE A 113 -0.90 3.44 -1.29
CA PHE A 113 -2.28 3.91 -1.16
C PHE A 113 -2.73 4.63 -2.42
N GLY A 114 -4.05 4.81 -2.54
CA GLY A 114 -4.68 5.83 -3.38
C GLY A 114 -5.66 5.29 -4.39
N ILE A 115 -5.65 3.98 -4.65
CA ILE A 115 -6.58 3.36 -5.60
C ILE A 115 -8.03 3.51 -5.14
N ASN A 116 -8.28 3.31 -3.83
CA ASN A 116 -9.61 3.43 -3.25
C ASN A 116 -10.07 4.90 -3.20
N ASP A 117 -9.17 5.86 -3.00
CA ASP A 117 -9.49 7.29 -3.08
C ASP A 117 -9.95 7.64 -4.50
N ILE A 118 -9.25 7.16 -5.54
CA ILE A 118 -9.63 7.38 -6.94
C ILE A 118 -10.97 6.73 -7.24
N ASP A 119 -11.14 5.47 -6.87
CA ASP A 119 -12.34 4.69 -7.19
C ASP A 119 -13.60 5.30 -6.58
N ARG A 120 -13.53 5.67 -5.30
CA ARG A 120 -14.66 6.25 -4.57
C ARG A 120 -14.98 7.67 -5.01
N ALA A 121 -13.99 8.38 -5.54
CA ALA A 121 -14.21 9.71 -6.06
C ALA A 121 -14.81 9.71 -7.46
N LEU A 122 -14.88 8.60 -8.22
CA LEU A 122 -15.17 8.62 -9.68
C LEU A 122 -16.38 9.46 -10.10
N GLY A 123 -17.42 9.54 -9.27
CA GLY A 123 -18.62 10.37 -9.51
C GLY A 123 -18.65 11.75 -8.83
N GLY A 124 -17.58 12.17 -8.14
CA GLY A 124 -17.56 13.39 -7.32
C GLY A 124 -16.19 14.07 -7.26
N ASP A 125 -15.99 14.93 -6.26
CA ASP A 125 -14.73 15.66 -6.07
C ASP A 125 -13.58 14.74 -5.67
N TYR A 126 -12.36 15.09 -6.12
CA TYR A 126 -11.15 14.35 -5.83
C TYR A 126 -10.14 15.21 -5.06
N PRO A 127 -10.24 15.24 -3.71
CA PRO A 127 -9.32 15.97 -2.86
C PRO A 127 -7.98 15.23 -2.70
N CYS A 128 -6.91 15.73 -3.33
CA CYS A 128 -5.56 15.20 -3.11
C CYS A 128 -4.92 15.86 -1.86
N LYS A 129 -4.77 15.14 -0.74
CA LYS A 129 -4.08 15.64 0.46
C LYS A 129 -3.21 14.60 1.17
N ASN A 130 -2.36 15.13 2.04
CA ASN A 130 -1.28 14.42 2.70
C ASN A 130 -1.78 13.38 3.69
N GLY A 131 -1.12 12.22 3.67
CA GLY A 131 -1.20 11.26 4.75
C GLY A 131 -0.25 11.58 5.91
N ARG A 132 -0.02 10.60 6.79
CA ARG A 132 0.67 10.75 8.08
C ARG A 132 2.19 10.52 8.04
N ILE A 133 2.86 10.76 6.90
CA ILE A 133 4.31 10.53 6.72
C ILE A 133 5.16 11.26 7.78
N TYR A 134 4.84 12.52 8.07
CA TYR A 134 5.56 13.29 9.09
C TYR A 134 5.41 12.71 10.50
N ARG A 135 4.29 12.04 10.81
CA ARG A 135 4.13 11.37 12.12
C ARG A 135 5.03 10.15 12.23
N LEU A 136 5.15 9.36 11.16
CA LEU A 136 6.11 8.25 11.09
C LEU A 136 7.55 8.75 11.27
N TYR A 137 7.92 9.80 10.55
CA TYR A 137 9.25 10.43 10.67
C TYR A 137 9.51 10.93 12.10
N ASN A 138 8.56 11.65 12.71
CA ASN A 138 8.70 12.15 14.08
C ASN A 138 8.82 11.02 15.12
N ALA A 139 8.23 9.86 14.83
CA ALA A 139 8.35 8.66 15.67
C ALA A 139 9.67 7.88 15.49
N GLY A 140 10.56 8.33 14.60
CA GLY A 140 11.89 7.74 14.41
C GLY A 140 12.09 6.99 13.09
N ALA A 141 11.08 6.90 12.21
CA ALA A 141 11.25 6.25 10.91
C ALA A 141 12.29 7.00 10.03
N ARG A 142 13.25 6.26 9.45
CA ARG A 142 14.32 6.82 8.61
C ARG A 142 14.56 6.11 7.28
N ASN A 143 13.94 4.96 7.02
CA ASN A 143 13.97 4.30 5.71
C ASN A 143 12.54 4.21 5.16
N PHE A 144 12.31 4.79 3.99
CA PHE A 144 10.99 4.82 3.36
C PHE A 144 11.01 4.30 1.92
N ALA A 145 10.00 3.51 1.58
CA ALA A 145 9.62 3.20 0.20
C ALA A 145 8.21 3.69 -0.08
N PHE A 146 8.08 4.61 -1.03
CA PHE A 146 6.79 5.11 -1.52
C PHE A 146 6.50 4.42 -2.84
N LEU A 147 5.33 3.80 -2.98
CA LEU A 147 4.93 3.10 -4.20
C LEU A 147 3.94 3.98 -4.97
N ASN A 148 4.24 4.28 -6.24
CA ASN A 148 3.26 4.92 -7.10
C ASN A 148 2.17 3.91 -7.51
N LEU A 149 1.02 4.38 -7.97
CA LEU A 149 -0.08 3.51 -8.36
C LEU A 149 0.21 2.84 -9.72
N PRO A 150 -0.18 1.56 -9.89
CA PRO A 150 -0.20 0.92 -11.20
C PRO A 150 -1.23 1.59 -12.11
N THR A 151 -1.33 1.13 -13.35
CA THR A 151 -2.29 1.58 -14.37
C THR A 151 -3.72 1.17 -14.05
N TYR A 152 -4.28 1.69 -12.94
CA TYR A 152 -5.55 1.28 -12.36
C TYR A 152 -6.72 1.24 -13.35
N TRP A 153 -6.77 2.21 -14.27
CA TRP A 153 -7.86 2.32 -15.25
C TRP A 153 -7.89 1.17 -16.27
N LEU A 154 -6.81 0.39 -16.38
CA LEU A 154 -6.73 -0.82 -17.21
C LEU A 154 -7.20 -2.08 -16.45
N SER A 155 -7.44 -1.99 -15.15
CA SER A 155 -7.93 -3.14 -14.39
C SER A 155 -9.29 -3.60 -14.92
N PRO A 156 -9.56 -4.92 -14.92
CA PRO A 156 -10.86 -5.47 -15.31
C PRO A 156 -12.03 -4.78 -14.57
N GLY A 157 -11.84 -4.43 -13.30
CA GLY A 157 -12.86 -3.75 -12.47
C GLY A 157 -13.21 -2.34 -12.90
N VAL A 158 -12.35 -1.68 -13.69
CA VAL A 158 -12.63 -0.35 -14.27
C VAL A 158 -13.11 -0.47 -15.71
N ILE A 159 -12.45 -1.29 -16.55
CA ILE A 159 -12.80 -1.41 -17.97
C ILE A 159 -14.18 -2.09 -18.17
N ASN A 160 -14.54 -3.05 -17.32
CA ASN A 160 -15.83 -3.77 -17.41
C ASN A 160 -17.02 -2.94 -16.87
N ARG A 161 -16.81 -1.69 -16.47
CA ARG A 161 -17.90 -0.76 -16.12
C ARG A 161 -18.64 -0.23 -17.34
N GLU A 162 -18.15 -0.51 -18.55
CA GLU A 162 -18.74 -0.08 -19.84
C GLU A 162 -19.01 1.43 -19.92
N ASN A 163 -18.24 2.23 -19.18
CA ASN A 163 -18.39 3.67 -19.08
C ASN A 163 -17.06 4.35 -19.41
N ALA A 164 -16.90 4.77 -20.67
CA ALA A 164 -15.68 5.42 -21.16
C ALA A 164 -15.31 6.68 -20.37
N THR A 165 -16.30 7.43 -19.88
CA THR A 165 -16.08 8.60 -19.03
C THR A 165 -15.46 8.20 -17.69
N ALA A 166 -15.97 7.15 -17.06
CA ALA A 166 -15.42 6.64 -15.79
C ALA A 166 -13.96 6.15 -15.97
N VAL A 167 -13.67 5.44 -17.07
CA VAL A 167 -12.30 5.00 -17.41
C VAL A 167 -11.37 6.20 -17.61
N ALA A 168 -11.81 7.23 -18.34
CA ALA A 168 -11.03 8.44 -18.57
C ALA A 168 -10.77 9.23 -17.27
N ILE A 169 -11.77 9.33 -16.39
CA ILE A 169 -11.63 9.94 -15.06
C ILE A 169 -10.64 9.15 -14.19
N ALA A 170 -10.77 7.82 -14.16
CA ALA A 170 -9.86 6.94 -13.43
C ALA A 170 -8.41 7.13 -13.91
N LYS A 171 -8.18 7.16 -15.22
CA LYS A 171 -6.87 7.42 -15.83
C LYS A 171 -6.34 8.78 -15.40
N HIS A 172 -7.12 9.84 -15.58
CA HIS A 172 -6.71 11.19 -15.22
C HIS A 172 -6.29 11.30 -13.74
N ARG A 173 -7.08 10.73 -12.83
CA ARG A 173 -6.83 10.81 -11.39
C ARG A 173 -5.69 9.93 -10.91
N ASN A 174 -5.49 8.77 -11.53
CA ASN A 174 -4.32 7.94 -11.28
C ASN A 174 -3.02 8.67 -11.68
N LEU A 175 -2.97 9.25 -12.88
CA LEU A 175 -1.82 10.04 -13.34
C LEU A 175 -1.60 11.29 -12.45
N LEU A 176 -2.69 11.93 -12.02
CA LEU A 176 -2.64 13.03 -11.06
C LEU A 176 -2.05 12.56 -9.72
N TRP A 177 -2.50 11.43 -9.17
CA TRP A 177 -1.98 10.87 -7.93
C TRP A 177 -0.47 10.62 -8.01
N ASN A 178 -0.02 9.91 -9.05
CA ASN A 178 1.41 9.58 -9.22
C ASN A 178 2.28 10.83 -9.34
N ARG A 179 1.82 11.84 -10.08
CA ARG A 179 2.51 13.13 -10.18
C ARG A 179 2.58 13.84 -8.82
N GLU A 180 1.49 13.85 -8.09
CA GLU A 180 1.37 14.51 -6.79
C GLU A 180 2.18 13.79 -5.69
N LEU A 181 2.29 12.46 -5.77
CA LEU A 181 3.19 11.65 -4.95
C LEU A 181 4.65 11.98 -5.26
N ALA A 182 5.03 12.03 -6.54
CA ALA A 182 6.41 12.36 -6.94
C ALA A 182 6.84 13.75 -6.44
N LYS A 183 5.98 14.77 -6.57
CA LYS A 183 6.26 16.11 -6.01
C LYS A 183 6.48 16.09 -4.50
N ARG A 184 5.65 15.36 -3.76
CA ARG A 184 5.75 15.24 -2.29
C ARG A 184 7.00 14.46 -1.89
N PHE A 185 7.34 13.40 -2.62
CA PHE A 185 8.55 12.63 -2.42
C PHE A 185 9.81 13.51 -2.58
N GLU A 186 9.89 14.30 -3.66
CA GLU A 186 11.01 15.21 -3.87
C GLU A 186 11.11 16.27 -2.76
N HIS A 187 9.97 16.83 -2.34
CA HIS A 187 9.95 17.74 -1.20
C HIS A 187 10.43 17.07 0.09
N PHE A 188 9.98 15.85 0.37
CA PHE A 188 10.37 15.07 1.56
C PHE A 188 11.87 14.79 1.57
N ARG A 189 12.46 14.37 0.45
CA ARG A 189 13.92 14.18 0.31
C ARG A 189 14.71 15.48 0.50
N CYS A 190 14.22 16.59 -0.04
CA CYS A 190 14.87 17.89 0.11
C CYS A 190 14.90 18.37 1.56
N THR A 191 13.83 18.09 2.32
CA THR A 191 13.64 18.56 3.70
C THR A 191 14.15 17.60 4.77
N HIS A 192 14.39 16.32 4.44
CA HIS A 192 14.84 15.30 5.39
C HIS A 192 16.09 14.57 4.85
N ARG A 193 17.21 15.29 4.72
CA ARG A 193 18.43 14.77 4.06
C ARG A 193 19.09 13.57 4.75
N HIS A 194 18.75 13.30 6.01
CA HIS A 194 19.25 12.15 6.78
C HIS A 194 18.37 10.90 6.68
N VAL A 195 17.33 10.93 5.84
CA VAL A 195 16.40 9.83 5.61
C VAL A 195 16.76 9.13 4.30
N PHE A 196 16.79 7.80 4.32
CA PHE A 196 16.77 7.01 3.10
C PHE A 196 15.34 6.95 2.57
N ALA A 197 15.10 7.45 1.37
CA ALA A 197 13.77 7.42 0.75
C ALA A 197 13.87 7.06 -0.74
N LYS A 198 13.06 6.09 -1.15
CA LYS A 198 12.89 5.63 -2.54
C LYS A 198 11.44 5.79 -2.99
N LEU A 199 11.26 6.24 -4.23
CA LEU A 199 10.01 6.13 -4.96
C LEU A 199 10.13 4.91 -5.87
N VAL A 200 9.26 3.91 -5.67
CA VAL A 200 9.21 2.67 -6.45
C VAL A 200 8.23 2.88 -7.60
N ASP A 201 8.71 2.63 -8.82
CA ASP A 201 7.93 2.82 -10.04
C ASP A 201 7.13 1.57 -10.42
N VAL A 202 6.05 1.34 -9.67
CA VAL A 202 5.06 0.30 -9.96
C VAL A 202 4.31 0.62 -11.26
N TYR A 203 4.02 1.90 -11.53
CA TYR A 203 3.40 2.37 -12.76
C TYR A 203 4.16 1.89 -14.00
N GLY A 204 5.47 2.16 -14.07
CA GLY A 204 6.32 1.76 -15.19
C GLY A 204 6.40 0.24 -15.36
N LEU A 205 6.45 -0.51 -14.24
CA LEU A 205 6.42 -1.97 -14.29
C LEU A 205 5.10 -2.48 -14.89
N TRP A 206 3.96 -1.94 -14.47
CA TRP A 206 2.65 -2.32 -15.01
C TRP A 206 2.53 -1.95 -16.49
N GLU A 207 2.91 -0.74 -16.90
CA GLU A 207 2.91 -0.35 -18.33
C GLU A 207 3.76 -1.33 -19.17
N SER A 208 4.92 -1.75 -18.67
CA SER A 208 5.77 -2.74 -19.33
C SER A 208 5.10 -4.11 -19.43
N MET A 209 4.44 -4.57 -18.36
CA MET A 209 3.68 -5.83 -18.38
C MET A 209 2.52 -5.79 -19.39
N TYR A 210 1.80 -4.67 -19.50
CA TYR A 210 0.75 -4.51 -20.50
C TYR A 210 1.31 -4.48 -21.93
N ALA A 211 2.46 -3.83 -22.16
CA ALA A 211 3.07 -3.72 -23.47
C ALA A 211 3.76 -5.02 -23.92
N HIS A 212 4.33 -5.77 -22.98
CA HIS A 212 5.18 -6.95 -23.25
C HIS A 212 4.82 -8.15 -22.36
N PRO A 213 3.56 -8.62 -22.34
CA PRO A 213 3.09 -9.61 -21.38
C PRO A 213 3.90 -10.92 -21.44
N ALA A 214 4.24 -11.39 -22.63
CA ALA A 214 5.03 -12.61 -22.82
C ALA A 214 6.44 -12.54 -22.21
N ALA A 215 7.05 -11.35 -22.10
CA ALA A 215 8.36 -11.18 -21.46
C ALA A 215 8.30 -11.40 -19.93
N TYR A 216 7.10 -11.30 -19.36
CA TYR A 216 6.80 -11.56 -17.95
C TYR A 216 6.10 -12.91 -17.74
N GLY A 217 6.03 -13.76 -18.77
CA GLY A 217 5.32 -15.04 -18.71
C GLY A 217 3.78 -14.88 -18.63
N LEU A 218 3.25 -13.71 -18.95
CA LEU A 218 1.81 -13.44 -18.95
C LEU A 218 1.23 -13.67 -20.35
N SER A 219 0.09 -14.36 -20.41
CA SER A 219 -0.70 -14.54 -21.63
C SER A 219 -1.94 -13.65 -21.68
N ASN A 220 -2.37 -13.12 -20.54
CA ASN A 220 -3.54 -12.26 -20.40
C ASN A 220 -3.22 -11.13 -19.40
N VAL A 221 -3.59 -9.90 -19.75
CA VAL A 221 -3.39 -8.71 -18.92
C VAL A 221 -4.66 -7.85 -18.80
N THR A 222 -5.76 -8.23 -19.45
CA THR A 222 -6.98 -7.41 -19.53
C THR A 222 -8.21 -8.06 -18.91
N GLU A 223 -8.21 -9.38 -18.71
CA GLU A 223 -9.36 -10.12 -18.22
C GLU A 223 -9.13 -10.59 -16.78
N TYR A 224 -10.23 -10.89 -16.11
CA TYR A 224 -10.18 -11.57 -14.82
C TYR A 224 -9.66 -13.00 -14.99
N CYS A 225 -8.94 -13.49 -13.98
CA CYS A 225 -8.63 -14.90 -13.87
C CYS A 225 -9.75 -15.58 -13.07
N ASP A 226 -10.37 -16.61 -13.63
CA ASP A 226 -11.49 -17.34 -12.99
C ASP A 226 -11.13 -17.88 -11.60
N ALA A 227 -9.84 -18.17 -11.35
CA ALA A 227 -9.35 -18.62 -10.04
C ALA A 227 -9.55 -17.58 -8.92
N TYR A 228 -9.77 -16.30 -9.25
CA TYR A 228 -10.06 -15.24 -8.29
C TYR A 228 -11.55 -15.12 -7.92
N TYR A 229 -12.44 -15.83 -8.61
CA TYR A 229 -13.89 -15.75 -8.44
C TYR A 229 -14.54 -17.02 -7.85
N GLY A 230 -13.72 -17.87 -7.20
CA GLY A 230 -14.20 -19.09 -6.52
C GLY A 230 -15.14 -18.81 -5.35
#